data_AF-A0A4U2XY57-F1
#
_entry.id   AF-A0A4U2XY57-F1
#
_cell.length_a   1.000
_cell.length_b   1.000
_cell.length_c   1.000
_cell.angle_alpha   90.00
_cell.angle_beta   90.00
_cell.angle_gamma   90.00
#
_symmetry.space_group_name_H-M   'P 1'
#
loop_
_entity.id
_entity.type
_entity.pdbx_description
1 polymer ?
#
loop_
_entity_poly.entity_id
_entity_poly.type
_entity_poly.pdbx_seq_one_letter_code
_entity_poly.pdbx_strand_id
1 'polypeptide(L)'
;PYIPRIRYKNIILSPARWKIENKSNNFSISMSFNNWMKSLKILRMEYHIPRYIYKYDIENDGNRQLFDLDCLDLLKELFFEFKKFGFLFFEEAIGIAENMEHNVDFIFPMKKTSFKEKHNIDKKRINCLNNNKIFFPGSEWLYFKFYINPTRYDEILGIKLRDLSEYLSKKNLINKSFFIRYQDPKDHIRYRVKITSMSNLGIIIKYVKLWAEVLREEGLLNTFHIAPYKPEIARFGGPNIFQHVEDVFTVDSIALSKLIQMKYNNELQFTEEILGVILIIYTLEAFSIPTDEQITILKSVKVKQNHNNRFRLLRAKIETLIQPLNWSNLNTTEKGKKVLETLNERNEAVYQLSEKLNLSDNEQNYTNIVHSIIHLSINRLFGIDKEFENTILAISYLTLNNFKYKNSK
;
A
#
# COMPACT_ATOMS: atom_id res chain seq x y z
N PRO A 1 32.06 -13.39 -8.67
CA PRO A 1 30.89 -12.70 -9.26
C PRO A 1 31.25 -11.30 -9.77
N TYR A 2 31.39 -11.17 -11.10
CA TYR A 2 31.83 -9.95 -11.81
C TYR A 2 30.83 -9.65 -12.94
N ILE A 3 30.43 -8.38 -13.08
CA ILE A 3 29.63 -7.88 -14.19
C ILE A 3 30.50 -6.89 -14.97
N PRO A 4 30.76 -7.14 -16.27
CA PRO A 4 31.59 -6.24 -17.07
C PRO A 4 30.87 -4.91 -17.35
N ARG A 5 31.65 -3.89 -17.67
CA ARG A 5 31.15 -2.57 -18.09
C ARG A 5 30.30 -2.71 -19.36
N ILE A 6 29.07 -2.20 -19.32
CA ILE A 6 28.16 -2.15 -20.47
C ILE A 6 28.25 -0.77 -21.11
N ARG A 7 28.61 -0.73 -22.39
CA ARG A 7 28.77 0.51 -23.17
C ARG A 7 27.94 0.47 -24.46
N TYR A 8 27.39 1.62 -24.83
CA TYR A 8 26.84 1.87 -26.16
C TYR A 8 27.57 3.06 -26.77
N LYS A 9 28.39 2.80 -27.80
CA LYS A 9 29.34 3.79 -28.35
C LYS A 9 30.20 4.39 -27.21
N ASN A 10 30.18 5.71 -27.06
CA ASN A 10 30.96 6.45 -26.07
C ASN A 10 30.20 6.63 -24.75
N ILE A 11 29.02 6.02 -24.59
CA ILE A 11 28.19 6.12 -23.39
C ILE A 11 28.33 4.85 -22.57
N ILE A 12 28.75 4.99 -21.31
CA ILE A 12 28.73 3.90 -20.35
C ILE A 12 27.31 3.81 -19.79
N LEU A 13 26.59 2.73 -20.14
CA LEU A 13 25.23 2.47 -19.67
C LEU A 13 25.23 1.87 -18.26
N SER A 14 26.24 1.05 -17.96
CA SER A 14 26.49 0.52 -16.63
C SER A 14 27.98 0.35 -16.40
N PRO A 15 28.55 0.87 -15.30
CA PRO A 15 29.93 0.59 -14.89
C PRO A 15 30.14 -0.91 -14.61
N ALA A 16 31.40 -1.34 -14.59
CA ALA A 16 31.75 -2.69 -14.12
C ALA A 16 31.45 -2.84 -12.63
N ARG A 17 31.07 -4.04 -12.18
CA ARG A 17 30.69 -4.31 -10.79
C ARG A 17 31.26 -5.63 -10.29
N TRP A 18 31.62 -5.67 -9.02
CA TRP A 18 32.17 -6.84 -8.35
C TRP A 18 31.44 -7.09 -7.04
N LYS A 19 31.14 -8.34 -6.75
CA LYS A 19 30.57 -8.76 -5.45
C LYS A 19 31.55 -9.70 -4.76
N ILE A 20 31.89 -9.41 -3.52
CA ILE A 20 32.62 -10.32 -2.63
C ILE A 20 31.61 -10.87 -1.64
N GLU A 21 31.62 -12.18 -1.39
CA GLU A 21 30.64 -12.83 -0.53
C GLU A 21 31.30 -13.91 0.33
N ASN A 22 30.80 -14.09 1.55
CA ASN A 22 31.26 -15.10 2.49
C ASN A 22 31.17 -16.50 1.87
N LYS A 23 32.23 -17.30 2.06
CA LYS A 23 32.39 -18.65 1.48
C LYS A 23 32.50 -18.69 -0.04
N SER A 24 32.75 -17.54 -0.69
CA SER A 24 33.06 -17.45 -2.12
C SER A 24 34.46 -16.88 -2.34
N ASN A 25 35.12 -17.24 -3.45
CA ASN A 25 36.39 -16.65 -3.89
C ASN A 25 37.48 -16.55 -2.80
N ASN A 26 37.63 -17.59 -1.97
CA ASN A 26 38.56 -17.63 -0.83
C ASN A 26 38.33 -16.55 0.23
N PHE A 27 37.10 -16.04 0.39
CA PHE A 27 36.68 -15.12 1.46
C PHE A 27 35.86 -15.85 2.53
N SER A 28 36.11 -15.51 3.80
CA SER A 28 35.37 -16.04 4.94
C SER A 28 35.27 -15.00 6.04
N ILE A 29 34.11 -14.85 6.66
CA ILE A 29 33.92 -13.99 7.83
C ILE A 29 34.80 -14.45 9.01
N SER A 30 35.31 -15.68 9.05
CA SER A 30 36.20 -16.13 10.13
C SER A 30 37.67 -15.72 9.95
N MET A 31 38.06 -15.18 8.79
CA MET A 31 39.48 -14.98 8.46
C MET A 31 40.12 -13.78 9.16
N SER A 32 41.45 -13.79 9.29
CA SER A 32 42.22 -12.64 9.79
C SER A 32 42.35 -11.55 8.72
N PHE A 33 42.60 -10.31 9.14
CA PHE A 33 42.79 -9.17 8.22
C PHE A 33 43.89 -9.42 7.19
N ASN A 34 45.04 -9.97 7.60
CA ASN A 34 46.16 -10.27 6.71
C ASN A 34 45.79 -11.28 5.62
N ASN A 35 45.01 -12.31 5.96
CA ASN A 35 44.55 -13.30 4.98
C ASN A 35 43.48 -12.72 4.05
N TRP A 36 42.56 -11.92 4.59
CA TRP A 36 41.56 -11.20 3.80
C TRP A 36 42.21 -10.26 2.76
N MET A 37 43.24 -9.51 3.18
CA MET A 37 43.99 -8.61 2.31
C MET A 37 44.72 -9.36 1.18
N LYS A 38 45.29 -10.54 1.47
CA LYS A 38 45.89 -11.41 0.43
C LYS A 38 44.84 -11.87 -0.58
N SER A 39 43.67 -12.34 -0.12
CA SER A 39 42.57 -12.73 -1.00
C SER A 39 42.08 -11.56 -1.86
N LEU A 40 41.97 -10.36 -1.29
CA LEU A 40 41.60 -9.16 -2.02
C LEU A 40 42.62 -8.81 -3.11
N LYS A 41 43.93 -8.91 -2.83
CA LYS A 41 44.98 -8.68 -3.85
C LYS A 41 44.86 -9.66 -5.01
N ILE A 42 44.65 -10.95 -4.75
CA ILE A 42 44.47 -11.97 -5.78
C ILE A 42 43.23 -11.63 -6.63
N LEU A 43 42.11 -11.29 -5.98
CA LEU A 43 40.86 -10.93 -6.67
C LEU A 43 41.02 -9.67 -7.54
N ARG A 44 41.76 -8.67 -7.06
CA ARG A 44 42.07 -7.45 -7.82
C ARG A 44 42.84 -7.77 -9.10
N MET A 45 43.79 -8.71 -9.03
CA MET A 45 44.57 -9.15 -10.20
C MET A 45 43.71 -9.96 -11.18
N GLU A 46 42.88 -10.88 -10.69
CA GLU A 46 42.04 -11.76 -11.52
C GLU A 46 40.95 -10.99 -12.28
N TYR A 47 40.28 -10.03 -11.62
CA TYR A 47 39.15 -9.30 -12.18
C TYR A 47 39.48 -7.85 -12.57
N HIS A 48 40.77 -7.49 -12.58
CA HIS A 48 41.28 -6.16 -12.90
C HIS A 48 40.55 -5.04 -12.14
N ILE A 49 40.32 -5.23 -10.84
CA ILE A 49 39.65 -4.22 -10.01
C ILE A 49 40.59 -3.03 -9.84
N PRO A 50 40.17 -1.81 -10.23
CA PRO A 50 41.02 -0.62 -10.16
C PRO A 50 41.29 -0.20 -8.71
N ARG A 51 42.30 0.66 -8.52
CA ARG A 51 42.64 1.23 -7.19
C ARG A 51 41.43 1.96 -6.58
N TYR A 52 40.80 2.82 -7.36
CA TYR A 52 39.64 3.58 -6.92
C TYR A 52 38.34 2.92 -7.36
N ILE A 53 37.44 2.68 -6.40
CA ILE A 53 36.12 2.09 -6.63
C ILE A 53 35.06 2.89 -5.90
N TYR A 54 33.80 2.75 -6.32
CA TYR A 54 32.67 3.15 -5.50
C TYR A 54 32.19 1.95 -4.69
N LYS A 55 32.10 2.10 -3.36
CA LYS A 55 31.39 1.16 -2.50
C LYS A 55 29.97 1.67 -2.26
N TYR A 56 29.01 0.77 -2.14
CA TYR A 56 27.65 1.12 -1.73
C TYR A 56 27.57 1.05 -0.21
N ASP A 57 27.13 2.14 0.41
CA ASP A 57 26.83 2.15 1.84
C ASP A 57 25.55 1.35 2.09
N ILE A 58 25.71 0.17 2.71
CA ILE A 58 24.60 -0.75 3.02
C ILE A 58 23.72 -0.18 4.13
N GLU A 59 24.25 0.69 5.00
CA GLU A 59 23.52 1.24 6.15
C GLU A 59 22.81 2.56 5.82
N ASN A 60 23.33 3.36 4.89
CA ASN A 60 22.80 4.69 4.54
C ASN A 60 22.25 4.78 3.11
N ASP A 61 21.09 4.14 2.87
CA ASP A 61 20.25 4.27 1.66
C ASP A 61 20.98 4.00 0.31
N GLY A 62 22.09 3.26 0.31
CA GLY A 62 22.78 2.88 -0.93
C GLY A 62 23.57 4.02 -1.58
N ASN A 63 23.96 5.04 -0.82
CA ASN A 63 24.86 6.08 -1.32
C ASN A 63 26.20 5.48 -1.77
N ARG A 64 26.75 6.01 -2.86
CA ARG A 64 28.06 5.60 -3.38
C ARG A 64 29.16 6.41 -2.71
N GLN A 65 30.15 5.73 -2.15
CA GLN A 65 31.32 6.36 -1.54
C GLN A 65 32.56 5.99 -2.35
N LEU A 66 33.34 7.00 -2.73
CA LEU A 66 34.62 6.79 -3.39
C LEU A 66 35.60 6.17 -2.39
N PHE A 67 36.32 5.14 -2.83
CA PHE A 67 37.16 4.33 -1.96
C PHE A 67 38.51 4.02 -2.62
N ASP A 68 39.60 4.20 -1.87
CA ASP A 68 40.97 3.87 -2.30
C ASP A 68 41.39 2.52 -1.72
N LEU A 69 41.50 1.50 -2.58
CA LEU A 69 41.91 0.14 -2.20
C LEU A 69 43.41 0.00 -1.90
N ASP A 70 44.21 1.06 -2.04
CA ASP A 70 45.63 1.07 -1.66
C ASP A 70 45.86 1.75 -0.29
N CYS A 71 44.84 2.41 0.28
CA CYS A 71 44.90 3.01 1.61
C CYS A 71 44.63 1.95 2.70
N LEU A 72 45.60 1.72 3.59
CA LEU A 72 45.51 0.67 4.61
C LEU A 72 44.37 0.87 5.63
N ASP A 73 44.10 2.11 6.03
CA ASP A 73 43.04 2.37 7.02
C ASP A 73 41.65 2.16 6.42
N LEU A 74 41.45 2.59 5.17
CA LEU A 74 40.25 2.28 4.40
C LEU A 74 40.08 0.76 4.19
N LEU A 75 41.15 0.01 3.92
CA LEU A 75 41.05 -1.45 3.84
C LEU A 75 40.59 -2.10 5.14
N LYS A 76 40.96 -1.57 6.31
CA LYS A 76 40.48 -2.07 7.61
C LYS A 76 38.98 -1.83 7.76
N GLU A 77 38.48 -0.67 7.33
CA GLU A 77 37.04 -0.38 7.34
C GLU A 77 36.26 -1.40 6.49
N LEU A 78 36.69 -1.66 5.26
CA LEU A 78 36.08 -2.69 4.40
C LEU A 78 36.11 -4.07 5.03
N PHE A 79 37.18 -4.41 5.74
CA PHE A 79 37.28 -5.70 6.43
C PHE A 79 36.25 -5.81 7.56
N PHE A 80 36.06 -4.77 8.38
CA PHE A 80 35.03 -4.78 9.43
C PHE A 80 33.61 -4.80 8.85
N GLU A 81 33.39 -4.07 7.76
CA GLU A 81 32.12 -4.09 7.01
C GLU A 81 31.82 -5.49 6.47
N PHE A 82 32.81 -6.15 5.85
CA PHE A 82 32.69 -7.53 5.39
C PHE A 82 32.43 -8.52 6.55
N LYS A 83 33.07 -8.32 7.71
CA LYS A 83 32.83 -9.14 8.91
C LYS A 83 31.39 -9.02 9.40
N LYS A 84 30.81 -7.82 9.33
CA LYS A 84 29.47 -7.51 9.80
C LYS A 84 28.38 -8.03 8.85
N PHE A 85 28.53 -7.80 7.55
CA PHE A 85 27.48 -8.09 6.56
C PHE A 85 27.71 -9.39 5.78
N GLY A 86 28.93 -9.91 5.75
CA GLY A 86 29.28 -11.11 5.02
C GLY A 86 29.37 -10.94 3.50
N PHE A 87 29.22 -9.73 2.98
CA PHE A 87 29.45 -9.41 1.57
C PHE A 87 29.90 -7.96 1.41
N LEU A 88 30.50 -7.66 0.26
CA LEU A 88 30.82 -6.31 -0.20
C LEU A 88 30.42 -6.17 -1.67
N PHE A 89 30.02 -4.97 -2.06
CA PHE A 89 29.67 -4.65 -3.43
C PHE A 89 30.45 -3.43 -3.91
N PHE A 90 31.18 -3.61 -5.01
CA PHE A 90 32.01 -2.57 -5.62
C PHE A 90 31.48 -2.25 -7.01
N GLU A 91 31.58 -0.98 -7.37
CA GLU A 91 31.32 -0.46 -8.69
C GLU A 91 32.56 0.31 -9.17
N GLU A 92 32.83 0.22 -10.46
CA GLU A 92 33.91 0.92 -11.10
C GLU A 92 33.73 2.43 -10.97
N ALA A 93 34.75 3.12 -10.47
CA ALA A 93 34.74 4.56 -10.42
C ALA A 93 35.24 5.15 -11.74
N ILE A 94 34.38 5.93 -12.39
CA ILE A 94 34.61 6.50 -13.72
C ILE A 94 34.89 7.99 -13.57
N GLY A 95 35.83 8.51 -14.37
CA GLY A 95 36.05 9.96 -14.46
C GLY A 95 36.85 10.55 -13.31
N ILE A 96 37.53 9.72 -12.51
CA ILE A 96 38.50 10.21 -11.51
C ILE A 96 39.72 10.72 -12.26
N ALA A 97 39.84 12.04 -12.36
CA ALA A 97 41.06 12.68 -12.80
C ALA A 97 41.82 13.21 -11.57
N GLU A 98 43.13 12.99 -11.52
CA GLU A 98 43.99 13.44 -10.42
C GLU A 98 43.98 14.98 -10.22
N ASN A 99 43.51 15.72 -11.23
CA ASN A 99 43.52 17.20 -11.27
C ASN A 99 42.11 17.84 -11.35
N MET A 100 41.03 17.15 -10.99
CA MET A 100 39.69 17.77 -10.95
C MET A 100 39.37 18.28 -9.54
N GLU A 101 39.05 19.56 -9.42
CA GLU A 101 38.63 20.19 -8.15
C GLU A 101 37.23 19.74 -7.69
N HIS A 102 36.36 19.32 -8.62
CA HIS A 102 34.97 18.98 -8.35
C HIS A 102 34.45 17.78 -9.17
N ASN A 103 33.65 16.92 -8.52
CA ASN A 103 32.82 15.91 -9.19
C ASN A 103 31.49 16.54 -9.61
N VAL A 104 31.09 16.39 -10.88
CA VAL A 104 29.89 17.04 -11.44
C VAL A 104 29.01 16.02 -12.15
N ASP A 105 27.73 15.99 -11.81
CA ASP A 105 26.69 15.24 -12.51
C ASP A 105 25.87 16.18 -13.42
N PHE A 106 25.63 15.76 -14.66
CA PHE A 106 24.81 16.49 -15.61
C PHE A 106 23.46 15.80 -15.82
N ILE A 107 22.36 16.54 -15.62
CA ILE A 107 21.00 16.05 -15.82
C ILE A 107 20.43 16.63 -17.12
N PHE A 108 20.18 15.77 -18.10
CA PHE A 108 19.63 16.15 -19.41
C PHE A 108 18.15 15.73 -19.52
N PRO A 109 17.19 16.66 -19.48
CA PRO A 109 15.78 16.32 -19.71
C PRO A 109 15.55 16.01 -21.19
N MET A 110 15.10 14.78 -21.49
CA MET A 110 14.79 14.37 -22.86
C MET A 110 13.28 14.46 -23.14
N LYS A 111 12.91 15.02 -24.28
CA LYS A 111 11.54 15.01 -24.81
C LYS A 111 11.48 14.17 -26.09
N LYS A 112 10.37 13.48 -26.28
CA LYS A 112 10.13 12.71 -27.50
C LYS A 112 9.97 13.66 -28.70
N THR A 113 10.81 13.51 -29.72
CA THR A 113 10.83 14.39 -30.92
C THR A 113 9.67 14.15 -31.88
N SER A 114 8.99 13.01 -31.79
CA SER A 114 7.77 12.73 -32.55
C SER A 114 6.64 12.31 -31.62
N PHE A 115 5.77 13.27 -31.33
CA PHE A 115 4.43 12.98 -30.86
C PHE A 115 3.60 12.66 -32.11
N LYS A 116 3.51 11.38 -32.50
CA LYS A 116 2.27 10.98 -33.18
C LYS A 116 1.21 11.16 -32.12
N GLU A 117 0.36 12.17 -32.28
CA GLU A 117 -0.91 12.20 -31.56
C GLU A 117 -1.52 10.83 -31.80
N LYS A 118 -1.51 9.98 -30.77
CA LYS A 118 -2.55 8.98 -30.70
C LYS A 118 -3.79 9.83 -30.77
N HIS A 119 -4.64 9.64 -31.79
CA HIS A 119 -6.01 10.10 -31.74
C HIS A 119 -6.53 9.59 -30.41
N ASN A 120 -6.51 10.47 -29.41
CA ASN A 120 -7.20 10.23 -28.17
C ASN A 120 -8.63 10.16 -28.67
N ILE A 121 -9.22 8.97 -28.58
CA ILE A 121 -10.66 8.84 -28.45
C ILE A 121 -11.05 10.01 -27.54
N ASP A 122 -11.88 10.90 -28.03
CA ASP A 122 -12.45 12.00 -27.26
C ASP A 122 -13.16 11.37 -26.06
N LYS A 123 -12.39 11.04 -25.02
CA LYS A 123 -12.89 10.92 -23.68
C LYS A 123 -13.36 12.33 -23.44
N LYS A 124 -14.66 12.57 -23.63
CA LYS A 124 -15.36 13.77 -23.21
C LYS A 124 -14.62 14.25 -21.99
N ARG A 125 -13.89 15.37 -22.12
CA ARG A 125 -13.28 16.00 -20.96
C ARG A 125 -14.45 16.22 -20.04
N ILE A 126 -14.56 15.38 -19.01
CA ILE A 126 -15.46 15.68 -17.91
C ILE A 126 -14.98 17.06 -17.50
N ASN A 127 -15.85 18.06 -17.67
CA ASN A 127 -15.62 19.37 -17.10
C ASN A 127 -15.54 19.13 -15.61
N CYS A 128 -14.35 18.79 -15.13
CA CYS A 128 -13.99 18.87 -13.74
C CYS A 128 -14.09 20.36 -13.46
N LEU A 129 -15.28 20.82 -13.05
CA LEU A 129 -15.41 22.03 -12.26
C LEU A 129 -14.25 21.96 -11.27
N ASN A 130 -13.34 22.93 -11.36
CA ASN A 130 -12.06 22.97 -10.67
C ASN A 130 -12.30 23.16 -9.16
N ASN A 131 -12.98 22.20 -8.53
CA ASN A 131 -13.14 22.11 -7.08
C ASN A 131 -11.89 21.44 -6.52
N ASN A 132 -10.73 22.09 -6.70
CA ASN A 132 -9.52 21.81 -5.95
C ASN A 132 -9.69 22.28 -4.50
N LYS A 133 -10.73 21.78 -3.81
CA LYS A 133 -10.98 22.07 -2.42
C LYS A 133 -9.83 21.48 -1.61
N ILE A 134 -9.12 22.32 -0.87
CA ILE A 134 -8.07 21.90 0.05
C ILE A 134 -8.47 22.41 1.42
N PHE A 135 -8.52 21.52 2.39
CA PHE A 135 -8.74 21.86 3.78
C PHE A 135 -7.38 21.89 4.48
N PHE A 136 -6.90 23.09 4.79
CA PHE A 136 -5.67 23.27 5.55
C PHE A 136 -5.89 22.98 7.04
N PRO A 137 -4.84 22.60 7.80
CA PRO A 137 -4.92 22.53 9.25
C PRO A 137 -5.52 23.83 9.81
N GLY A 138 -6.53 23.73 10.68
CA GLY A 138 -7.33 24.88 11.10
C GLY A 138 -8.71 24.99 10.44
N SER A 139 -9.02 24.14 9.45
CA SER A 139 -10.34 24.06 8.81
C SER A 139 -11.28 23.08 9.53
N GLU A 140 -12.48 22.87 8.98
CA GLU A 140 -13.45 21.86 9.44
C GLU A 140 -12.94 20.40 9.37
N TRP A 141 -11.87 20.14 8.62
CA TRP A 141 -11.21 18.84 8.54
C TRP A 141 -9.82 18.87 9.18
N LEU A 142 -9.55 17.92 10.07
CA LEU A 142 -8.20 17.59 10.52
C LEU A 142 -7.76 16.28 9.88
N TYR A 143 -6.56 16.29 9.32
CA TYR A 143 -5.96 15.12 8.67
C TYR A 143 -4.60 14.81 9.30
N PHE A 144 -4.56 13.66 9.96
CA PHE A 144 -3.39 13.12 10.63
C PHE A 144 -2.74 12.03 9.77
N LYS A 145 -1.42 12.08 9.68
CA LYS A 145 -0.57 10.97 9.20
C LYS A 145 0.14 10.37 10.39
N PHE A 146 -0.29 9.19 10.84
CA PHE A 146 0.32 8.46 11.96
C PHE A 146 1.35 7.46 11.41
N TYR A 147 2.64 7.71 11.60
CA TYR A 147 3.70 6.82 11.16
C TYR A 147 3.92 5.72 12.21
N ILE A 148 3.55 4.50 11.84
CA ILE A 148 3.40 3.38 12.77
C ILE A 148 4.24 2.18 12.34
N ASN A 149 4.40 1.21 13.24
CA ASN A 149 5.02 -0.06 12.89
C ASN A 149 4.03 -0.93 12.07
N PRO A 150 4.37 -1.33 10.82
CA PRO A 150 3.46 -2.10 9.97
C PRO A 150 3.08 -3.47 10.55
N THR A 151 3.92 -4.07 11.40
CA THR A 151 3.60 -5.36 12.03
C THR A 151 2.47 -5.27 13.06
N ARG A 152 2.07 -4.05 13.47
CA ARG A 152 1.05 -3.81 14.50
C ARG A 152 -0.17 -3.05 13.96
N TYR A 153 -0.38 -3.01 12.65
CA TYR A 153 -1.53 -2.32 12.03
C TYR A 153 -2.87 -2.75 12.63
N ASP A 154 -3.08 -4.06 12.80
CA ASP A 154 -4.40 -4.58 13.20
C ASP A 154 -4.72 -4.22 14.65
N GLU A 155 -3.74 -4.16 15.54
CA GLU A 155 -3.90 -3.64 16.90
C GLU A 155 -4.22 -2.15 16.90
N ILE A 156 -3.47 -1.37 16.13
CA ILE A 156 -3.63 0.08 16.09
C ILE A 156 -4.99 0.44 15.49
N LEU A 157 -5.40 -0.20 14.39
CA LEU A 157 -6.66 0.10 13.70
C LEU A 157 -7.88 -0.51 14.39
N GLY A 158 -7.78 -1.76 14.84
CA GLY A 158 -8.89 -2.49 15.43
C GLY A 158 -9.19 -2.13 16.88
N ILE A 159 -8.18 -1.62 17.61
CA ILE A 159 -8.30 -1.28 19.03
C ILE A 159 -8.03 0.21 19.22
N LYS A 160 -6.77 0.63 19.09
CA LYS A 160 -6.32 1.96 19.59
C LYS A 160 -6.98 3.14 18.87
N LEU A 161 -7.02 3.12 17.54
CA LEU A 161 -7.61 4.19 16.72
C LEU A 161 -9.14 4.14 16.76
N ARG A 162 -9.71 2.94 16.89
CA ARG A 162 -11.14 2.76 17.08
C ARG A 162 -11.59 3.40 18.39
N ASP A 163 -10.92 3.10 19.50
CA ASP A 163 -11.22 3.68 20.82
C ASP A 163 -11.13 5.22 20.79
N LEU A 164 -10.11 5.77 20.12
CA LEU A 164 -10.00 7.21 19.89
C LEU A 164 -11.21 7.75 19.11
N SER A 165 -11.56 7.11 17.99
CA SER A 165 -12.68 7.55 17.14
C SER A 165 -14.01 7.50 17.87
N GLU A 166 -14.27 6.42 18.62
CA GLU A 166 -15.46 6.27 19.46
C GLU A 166 -15.49 7.32 20.57
N TYR A 167 -14.37 7.58 21.22
CA TYR A 167 -14.29 8.60 22.26
C TYR A 167 -14.61 10.00 21.73
N LEU A 168 -13.98 10.39 20.62
CA LEU A 168 -14.21 11.69 19.97
C LEU A 168 -15.66 11.83 19.50
N SER A 169 -16.25 10.75 18.95
CA SER A 169 -17.65 10.72 18.50
C SER A 169 -18.63 10.80 19.68
N LYS A 170 -18.45 10.00 20.75
CA LYS A 170 -19.29 10.04 21.97
C LYS A 170 -19.28 11.41 22.66
N LYS A 171 -18.17 12.14 22.56
CA LYS A 171 -18.04 13.52 23.07
C LYS A 171 -18.59 14.59 22.13
N ASN A 172 -19.19 14.20 21.00
CA ASN A 172 -19.71 15.09 19.95
C ASN A 172 -18.65 16.08 19.41
N LEU A 173 -17.38 15.65 19.38
CA LEU A 173 -16.27 16.48 18.89
C LEU A 173 -16.15 16.41 17.37
N ILE A 174 -16.49 15.27 16.79
CA ILE A 174 -16.40 14.95 15.37
C ILE A 174 -17.74 14.42 14.85
N ASN A 175 -18.04 14.64 13.57
CA ASN A 175 -19.23 14.08 12.91
C ASN A 175 -18.88 13.03 11.83
N LYS A 176 -17.66 13.06 11.29
CA LYS A 176 -17.14 12.04 10.37
C LYS A 176 -15.72 11.69 10.76
N SER A 177 -15.36 10.42 10.62
CA SER A 177 -13.98 9.99 10.71
C SER A 177 -13.73 8.77 9.86
N PHE A 178 -12.64 8.77 9.13
CA PHE A 178 -12.23 7.59 8.36
C PHE A 178 -10.72 7.50 8.26
N PHE A 179 -10.24 6.26 8.10
CA PHE A 179 -8.83 5.99 7.88
C PHE A 179 -8.59 5.28 6.56
N ILE A 180 -7.35 5.35 6.07
CA ILE A 180 -6.80 4.48 5.03
C ILE A 180 -5.37 4.12 5.43
N ARG A 181 -4.92 2.93 5.03
CA ARG A 181 -3.52 2.51 5.16
C ARG A 181 -2.74 3.10 3.99
N TYR A 182 -1.56 3.65 4.24
CA TYR A 182 -0.75 4.29 3.22
C TYR A 182 0.74 4.01 3.42
N GLN A 183 1.49 3.99 2.32
CA GLN A 183 2.93 3.77 2.30
C GLN A 183 3.55 4.82 1.38
N ASP A 184 4.05 5.92 1.96
CA ASP A 184 4.84 6.94 1.26
C ASP A 184 5.32 8.06 2.23
N PRO A 185 6.63 8.23 2.50
CA PRO A 185 7.74 7.33 2.17
C PRO A 185 7.80 6.09 3.09
N LYS A 186 7.09 6.11 4.22
CA LYS A 186 7.02 5.04 5.23
C LYS A 186 5.57 4.64 5.48
N ASP A 187 5.37 3.49 6.12
CA ASP A 187 4.08 3.00 6.59
C ASP A 187 3.41 4.01 7.52
N HIS A 188 2.18 4.38 7.19
CA HIS A 188 1.38 5.28 8.02
C HIS A 188 -0.12 5.08 7.81
N ILE A 189 -0.87 5.46 8.84
CA ILE A 189 -2.32 5.59 8.77
C ILE A 189 -2.65 7.03 8.43
N ARG A 190 -3.49 7.23 7.41
CA ARG A 190 -4.09 8.53 7.10
C ARG A 190 -5.47 8.60 7.74
N TYR A 191 -5.54 9.24 8.90
CA TYR A 191 -6.78 9.40 9.65
C TYR A 191 -7.33 10.81 9.45
N ARG A 192 -8.58 10.90 9.02
CA ARG A 192 -9.25 12.17 8.73
C ARG A 192 -10.47 12.28 9.62
N VAL A 193 -10.64 13.44 10.25
CA VAL A 193 -11.80 13.75 11.09
C VAL A 193 -12.41 15.07 10.66
N LYS A 194 -13.74 15.08 10.54
CA LYS A 194 -14.53 16.28 10.34
C LYS A 194 -15.06 16.75 11.67
N ILE A 195 -14.68 17.97 12.04
CA ILE A 195 -14.96 18.56 13.34
C ILE A 195 -16.42 19.04 13.38
N THR A 196 -17.12 18.82 14.49
CA THR A 196 -18.50 19.30 14.67
C THR A 196 -18.59 20.81 14.85
N SER A 197 -17.63 21.41 15.57
CA SER A 197 -17.52 22.86 15.81
C SER A 197 -16.06 23.29 15.87
N MET A 198 -15.71 24.45 15.31
CA MET A 198 -14.34 24.97 15.33
C MET A 198 -13.78 25.17 16.75
N SER A 199 -14.64 25.37 17.75
CA SER A 199 -14.25 25.40 19.18
C SER A 199 -13.61 24.09 19.66
N ASN A 200 -13.88 22.97 18.99
CA ASN A 200 -13.38 21.65 19.36
C ASN A 200 -11.97 21.37 18.80
N LEU A 201 -11.44 22.22 17.91
CA LEU A 201 -10.17 21.96 17.22
C LEU A 201 -9.01 21.72 18.20
N GLY A 202 -8.81 22.63 19.17
CA GLY A 202 -7.76 22.48 20.17
C GLY A 202 -7.99 21.27 21.10
N ILE A 203 -9.24 20.95 21.39
CA ILE A 203 -9.63 19.80 22.22
C ILE A 203 -9.27 18.49 21.52
N ILE A 204 -9.59 18.36 20.23
CA ILE A 204 -9.27 17.17 19.44
C ILE A 204 -7.75 16.99 19.33
N ILE A 205 -7.00 18.06 19.01
CA ILE A 205 -5.53 18.00 18.94
C ILE A 205 -4.94 17.55 20.27
N LYS A 206 -5.47 18.05 21.40
CA LYS A 206 -5.03 17.61 22.74
C LYS A 206 -5.26 16.12 22.97
N TYR A 207 -6.45 15.59 22.62
CA TYR A 207 -6.73 14.17 22.77
C TYR A 207 -5.87 13.30 21.85
N VAL A 208 -5.71 13.69 20.59
CA VAL A 208 -4.84 12.97 19.64
C VAL A 208 -3.39 12.98 20.13
N LYS A 209 -2.91 14.10 20.68
CA LYS A 209 -1.57 14.19 21.28
C LYS A 209 -1.40 13.21 22.44
N LEU A 210 -2.34 13.18 23.39
CA LEU A 210 -2.29 12.27 24.54
C LEU A 210 -2.33 10.80 24.10
N TRP A 211 -3.20 10.48 23.15
CA TRP A 211 -3.27 9.15 22.54
C TRP A 211 -1.96 8.77 21.84
N ALA A 212 -1.34 9.70 21.10
CA ALA A 212 -0.09 9.48 20.41
C ALA A 212 1.09 9.27 21.37
N GLU A 213 1.10 9.94 22.53
CA GLU A 213 2.12 9.72 23.57
C GLU A 213 2.08 8.30 24.13
N VAL A 214 0.87 7.81 24.46
CA VAL A 214 0.68 6.41 24.91
C VAL A 214 1.19 5.43 23.85
N LEU A 215 0.83 5.62 22.58
CA LEU A 215 1.32 4.75 21.51
C LEU A 215 2.83 4.83 21.28
N ARG A 216 3.45 5.99 21.54
CA ARG A 216 4.90 6.14 21.42
C ARG A 216 5.61 5.38 22.55
N GLU A 217 5.08 5.45 23.77
CA GLU A 217 5.59 4.68 24.92
C GLU A 217 5.47 3.17 24.71
N GLU A 218 4.39 2.72 24.06
CA GLU A 218 4.18 1.32 23.66
C GLU A 218 5.00 0.89 22.42
N GLY A 219 5.74 1.81 21.78
CA GLY A 219 6.52 1.54 20.56
C GLY A 219 5.68 1.32 19.29
N LEU A 220 4.41 1.71 19.31
CA LEU A 220 3.44 1.54 18.22
C LEU A 220 3.47 2.71 17.22
N LEU A 221 3.79 3.91 17.69
CA LEU A 221 3.84 5.14 16.90
C LEU A 221 5.24 5.76 16.95
N ASN A 222 5.80 6.09 15.80
CA ASN A 222 7.06 6.84 15.72
C ASN A 222 6.82 8.35 15.82
N THR A 223 5.95 8.88 14.96
CA THR A 223 5.61 10.30 14.90
C THR A 223 4.27 10.51 14.18
N PHE A 224 3.72 11.71 14.24
CA PHE A 224 2.58 12.08 13.42
C PHE A 224 2.68 13.49 12.83
N HIS A 225 1.96 13.71 11.74
CA HIS A 225 1.87 15.01 11.08
C HIS A 225 0.42 15.41 10.88
N ILE A 226 0.12 16.71 11.04
CA ILE A 226 -1.15 17.30 10.60
C ILE A 226 -0.91 17.91 9.22
N ALA A 227 -1.68 17.47 8.22
CA ALA A 227 -1.47 17.83 6.82
C ALA A 227 -2.76 18.36 6.17
N PRO A 228 -2.67 19.07 5.03
CA PRO A 228 -3.85 19.48 4.28
C PRO A 228 -4.62 18.28 3.71
N TYR A 229 -5.94 18.26 3.88
CA TYR A 229 -6.81 17.26 3.25
C TYR A 229 -7.26 17.76 1.87
N LYS A 230 -6.88 17.01 0.82
CA LYS A 230 -7.36 17.20 -0.55
C LYS A 230 -8.31 16.06 -0.92
N PRO A 231 -9.63 16.27 -0.97
CA PRO A 231 -10.58 15.23 -1.34
C PRO A 231 -10.48 14.86 -2.83
N GLU A 232 -10.63 13.58 -3.15
CA GLU A 232 -10.55 13.04 -4.52
C GLU A 232 -11.90 13.19 -5.25
N ILE A 233 -12.49 14.39 -5.25
CA ILE A 233 -13.85 14.66 -5.74
C ILE A 233 -14.07 14.10 -7.17
N ALA A 234 -13.12 14.31 -8.06
CA ALA A 234 -13.20 13.85 -9.46
C ALA A 234 -13.20 12.32 -9.60
N ARG A 235 -12.52 11.59 -8.70
CA ARG A 235 -12.49 10.11 -8.71
C ARG A 235 -13.85 9.52 -8.34
N PHE A 236 -14.62 10.26 -7.55
CA PHE A 236 -15.81 9.80 -6.87
C PHE A 236 -17.10 10.46 -7.38
N GLY A 237 -17.14 10.79 -8.68
CA GLY A 237 -18.36 11.24 -9.35
C GLY A 237 -18.69 12.72 -9.22
N GLY A 238 -17.83 13.53 -8.59
CA GLY A 238 -18.02 14.98 -8.51
C GLY A 238 -18.61 15.48 -7.19
N PRO A 239 -18.73 16.81 -7.01
CA PRO A 239 -19.03 17.44 -5.73
C PRO A 239 -20.43 17.11 -5.18
N ASN A 240 -21.40 16.83 -6.04
CA ASN A 240 -22.78 16.52 -5.65
C ASN A 240 -22.89 15.15 -4.94
N ILE A 241 -21.99 14.22 -5.27
CA ILE A 241 -22.01 12.84 -4.77
C ILE A 241 -21.01 12.67 -3.64
N PHE A 242 -19.91 13.42 -3.65
CA PHE A 242 -18.76 13.21 -2.78
C PHE A 242 -19.10 13.18 -1.27
N GLN A 243 -20.10 13.93 -0.82
CA GLN A 243 -20.53 13.90 0.58
C GLN A 243 -21.01 12.49 1.01
N HIS A 244 -21.77 11.80 0.16
CA HIS A 244 -22.24 10.43 0.40
C HIS A 244 -21.06 9.44 0.38
N VAL A 245 -20.02 9.73 -0.41
CA VAL A 245 -18.78 8.93 -0.41
C VAL A 245 -18.03 9.07 0.91
N GLU A 246 -17.97 10.28 1.49
CA GLU A 246 -17.41 10.46 2.84
C GLU A 246 -18.25 9.75 3.92
N ASP A 247 -19.57 9.68 3.74
CA ASP A 247 -20.45 8.91 4.63
C ASP A 247 -20.13 7.42 4.56
N VAL A 248 -20.01 6.87 3.35
CA VAL A 248 -19.52 5.49 3.14
C VAL A 248 -18.16 5.29 3.78
N PHE A 249 -17.18 6.18 3.56
CA PHE A 249 -15.85 6.04 4.18
C PHE A 249 -15.89 6.02 5.71
N THR A 250 -16.81 6.78 6.31
CA THR A 250 -16.99 6.87 7.75
C THR A 250 -17.52 5.55 8.30
N VAL A 251 -18.66 5.09 7.79
CA VAL A 251 -19.26 3.82 8.28
C VAL A 251 -18.41 2.61 7.92
N ASP A 252 -17.74 2.62 6.76
CA ASP A 252 -16.81 1.58 6.35
C ASP A 252 -15.60 1.52 7.28
N SER A 253 -15.04 2.65 7.69
CA SER A 253 -13.92 2.66 8.66
C SER A 253 -14.35 2.12 10.03
N ILE A 254 -15.56 2.43 10.49
CA ILE A 254 -16.10 1.91 11.75
C ILE A 254 -16.29 0.40 11.65
N ALA A 255 -17.03 -0.07 10.65
CA ALA A 255 -17.32 -1.49 10.45
C ALA A 255 -16.03 -2.31 10.28
N LEU A 256 -15.12 -1.86 9.41
CA LEU A 256 -13.88 -2.58 9.15
C LEU A 256 -12.93 -2.56 10.35
N SER A 257 -12.94 -1.53 11.21
CA SER A 257 -12.18 -1.56 12.47
C SER A 257 -12.68 -2.64 13.43
N LYS A 258 -13.99 -2.93 13.47
CA LYS A 258 -14.55 -4.05 14.24
C LYS A 258 -14.08 -5.39 13.67
N LEU A 259 -14.11 -5.56 12.35
CA LEU A 259 -13.61 -6.79 11.70
C LEU A 259 -12.10 -6.99 11.91
N ILE A 260 -11.31 -5.90 11.86
CA ILE A 260 -9.88 -5.94 12.17
C ILE A 260 -9.66 -6.37 13.63
N GLN A 261 -10.47 -5.91 14.59
CA GLN A 261 -10.37 -6.38 15.97
C GLN A 261 -10.67 -7.88 16.08
N MET A 262 -11.76 -8.34 15.44
CA MET A 262 -12.11 -9.77 15.45
C MET A 262 -10.99 -10.61 14.83
N LYS A 263 -10.35 -10.11 13.78
CA LYS A 263 -9.16 -10.74 13.19
C LYS A 263 -7.99 -10.78 14.18
N TYR A 264 -7.66 -9.66 14.80
CA TYR A 264 -6.56 -9.55 15.77
C TYR A 264 -6.74 -10.51 16.96
N ASN A 265 -7.98 -10.66 17.44
CA ASN A 265 -8.33 -11.57 18.53
C ASN A 265 -8.46 -13.05 18.10
N ASN A 266 -8.21 -13.39 16.83
CA ASN A 266 -8.44 -14.72 16.24
C ASN A 266 -9.90 -15.22 16.41
N GLU A 267 -10.86 -14.30 16.36
CA GLU A 267 -12.28 -14.60 16.51
C GLU A 267 -12.92 -15.03 15.19
N LEU A 268 -12.29 -14.81 14.04
CA LEU A 268 -12.82 -15.23 12.73
C LEU A 268 -12.68 -16.74 12.51
N GLN A 269 -13.72 -17.37 11.94
CA GLN A 269 -13.77 -18.83 11.66
C GLN A 269 -13.35 -19.20 10.23
N PHE A 270 -13.03 -18.21 9.41
CA PHE A 270 -12.71 -18.38 8.00
C PHE A 270 -11.48 -17.57 7.63
N THR A 271 -10.89 -17.92 6.49
CA THR A 271 -9.64 -17.29 6.04
C THR A 271 -9.87 -15.86 5.58
N GLU A 272 -8.81 -15.08 5.51
CA GLU A 272 -8.86 -13.71 5.00
C GLU A 272 -9.41 -13.65 3.57
N GLU A 273 -9.14 -14.65 2.73
CA GLU A 273 -9.70 -14.68 1.38
C GLU A 273 -11.23 -14.83 1.39
N ILE A 274 -11.77 -15.69 2.26
CA ILE A 274 -13.22 -15.84 2.41
C ILE A 274 -13.82 -14.54 2.93
N LEU A 275 -13.20 -13.90 3.92
CA LEU A 275 -13.65 -12.59 4.41
C LEU A 275 -13.64 -11.53 3.29
N GLY A 276 -12.60 -11.53 2.45
CA GLY A 276 -12.49 -10.62 1.31
C GLY A 276 -13.58 -10.87 0.27
N VAL A 277 -13.92 -12.13 0.00
CA VAL A 277 -15.02 -12.48 -0.91
C VAL A 277 -16.37 -12.04 -0.35
N ILE A 278 -16.61 -12.27 0.95
CA ILE A 278 -17.81 -11.77 1.66
C ILE A 278 -17.89 -10.25 1.49
N LEU A 279 -16.83 -9.51 1.85
CA LEU A 279 -16.79 -8.05 1.75
C LEU A 279 -17.11 -7.55 0.33
N ILE A 280 -16.50 -8.15 -0.69
CA ILE A 280 -16.68 -7.74 -2.09
C ILE A 280 -18.12 -7.98 -2.56
N ILE A 281 -18.62 -9.21 -2.43
CA ILE A 281 -19.96 -9.56 -2.92
C ILE A 281 -21.03 -8.78 -2.14
N TYR A 282 -20.89 -8.70 -0.82
CA TYR A 282 -21.83 -7.95 0.01
C TYR A 282 -21.86 -6.46 -0.32
N THR A 283 -20.71 -5.87 -0.65
CA THR A 283 -20.65 -4.47 -1.11
C THR A 283 -21.33 -4.31 -2.47
N LEU A 284 -21.11 -5.22 -3.41
CA LEU A 284 -21.75 -5.17 -4.74
C LEU A 284 -23.27 -5.29 -4.65
N GLU A 285 -23.77 -6.14 -3.76
CA GLU A 285 -25.20 -6.26 -3.47
C GLU A 285 -25.76 -5.00 -2.80
N ALA A 286 -25.01 -4.36 -1.90
CA ALA A 286 -25.41 -3.09 -1.28
C ALA A 286 -25.51 -1.94 -2.29
N PHE A 287 -24.75 -1.99 -3.39
CA PHE A 287 -24.93 -1.08 -4.54
C PHE A 287 -26.17 -1.39 -5.39
N SER A 288 -26.95 -2.42 -5.03
CA SER A 288 -28.12 -2.91 -5.78
C SER A 288 -27.78 -3.35 -7.21
N ILE A 289 -26.56 -3.84 -7.43
CA ILE A 289 -26.10 -4.28 -8.74
C ILE A 289 -26.60 -5.71 -9.00
N PRO A 290 -27.29 -5.98 -10.13
CA PRO A 290 -27.69 -7.32 -10.51
C PRO A 290 -26.49 -8.27 -10.68
N THR A 291 -26.64 -9.55 -10.33
CA THR A 291 -25.55 -10.55 -10.34
C THR A 291 -24.76 -10.59 -11.66
N ASP A 292 -25.43 -10.43 -12.80
CA ASP A 292 -24.79 -10.43 -14.12
C ASP A 292 -23.87 -9.22 -14.36
N GLU A 293 -24.27 -8.06 -13.85
CA GLU A 293 -23.46 -6.85 -13.86
C GLU A 293 -22.32 -6.94 -12.85
N GLN A 294 -22.55 -7.54 -11.67
CA GLN A 294 -21.48 -7.81 -10.70
C GLN A 294 -20.36 -8.66 -11.32
N ILE A 295 -20.72 -9.71 -12.07
CA ILE A 295 -19.77 -10.54 -12.81
C ILE A 295 -19.01 -9.70 -13.84
N THR A 296 -19.70 -8.80 -14.53
CA THR A 296 -19.09 -7.92 -15.55
C THR A 296 -18.09 -6.93 -14.94
N ILE A 297 -18.44 -6.31 -13.82
CA ILE A 297 -17.55 -5.42 -13.06
C ILE A 297 -16.28 -6.18 -12.62
N LEU A 298 -16.44 -7.37 -12.04
CA LEU A 298 -15.31 -8.18 -11.57
C LEU A 298 -14.50 -8.84 -12.70
N LYS A 299 -15.06 -8.98 -13.91
CA LYS A 299 -14.37 -9.55 -15.09
C LYS A 299 -13.14 -8.74 -15.50
N SER A 300 -13.07 -7.47 -15.12
CA SER A 300 -11.88 -6.62 -15.30
C SER A 300 -10.60 -7.22 -14.71
N VAL A 301 -10.72 -8.14 -13.73
CA VAL A 301 -9.59 -8.83 -13.13
C VAL A 301 -9.16 -10.02 -13.99
N LYS A 302 -7.91 -10.02 -14.43
CA LYS A 302 -7.32 -11.13 -15.20
C LYS A 302 -7.15 -12.36 -14.31
N VAL A 303 -8.08 -13.31 -14.41
CA VAL A 303 -8.01 -14.59 -13.70
C VAL A 303 -6.83 -15.41 -14.24
N LYS A 304 -5.97 -15.88 -13.33
CA LYS A 304 -4.79 -16.70 -13.62
C LYS A 304 -4.98 -18.12 -13.06
N GLN A 305 -4.13 -19.06 -13.46
CA GLN A 305 -4.21 -20.46 -13.04
C GLN A 305 -4.09 -20.65 -11.52
N ASN A 306 -3.25 -19.86 -10.85
CA ASN A 306 -3.13 -19.86 -9.39
C ASN A 306 -4.45 -19.47 -8.70
N HIS A 307 -5.20 -18.50 -9.23
CA HIS A 307 -6.51 -18.11 -8.69
C HIS A 307 -7.52 -19.26 -8.82
N ASN A 308 -7.56 -19.95 -9.96
CA ASN A 308 -8.41 -21.12 -10.15
C ASN A 308 -8.07 -22.24 -9.15
N ASN A 309 -6.78 -22.52 -8.95
CA ASN A 309 -6.33 -23.51 -7.97
C ASN A 309 -6.75 -23.11 -6.54
N ARG A 310 -6.56 -21.85 -6.16
CA ARG A 310 -6.98 -21.35 -4.83
C ARG A 310 -8.49 -21.42 -4.64
N PHE A 311 -9.28 -21.02 -5.65
CA PHE A 311 -10.74 -21.14 -5.62
C PHE A 311 -11.18 -22.60 -5.44
N ARG A 312 -10.59 -23.56 -6.15
CA ARG A 312 -10.92 -24.99 -6.00
C ARG A 312 -10.76 -25.48 -4.56
N LEU A 313 -9.71 -25.02 -3.86
CA LEU A 313 -9.46 -25.37 -2.45
C LEU A 313 -10.49 -24.74 -1.50
N LEU A 314 -10.95 -23.53 -1.79
CA LEU A 314 -11.89 -22.79 -0.95
C LEU A 314 -13.37 -23.06 -1.30
N ARG A 315 -13.64 -23.64 -2.47
CA ARG A 315 -14.98 -23.77 -3.07
C ARG A 315 -16.01 -24.36 -2.12
N ALA A 316 -15.70 -25.48 -1.45
CA ALA A 316 -16.64 -26.12 -0.54
C ALA A 316 -17.05 -25.20 0.62
N LYS A 317 -16.08 -24.48 1.21
CA LYS A 317 -16.36 -23.51 2.28
C LYS A 317 -17.12 -22.29 1.76
N ILE A 318 -16.73 -21.77 0.61
CA ILE A 318 -17.41 -20.64 -0.05
C ILE A 318 -18.87 -21.00 -0.34
N GLU A 319 -19.14 -22.15 -0.95
CA GLU A 319 -20.51 -22.58 -1.28
C GLU A 319 -21.37 -22.82 -0.03
N THR A 320 -20.74 -23.21 1.08
CA THR A 320 -21.44 -23.37 2.36
C THR A 320 -21.78 -22.01 2.97
N LEU A 321 -20.85 -21.06 2.98
CA LEU A 321 -20.98 -19.80 3.71
C LEU A 321 -21.64 -18.67 2.90
N ILE A 322 -21.36 -18.62 1.60
CA ILE A 322 -21.68 -17.50 0.71
C ILE A 322 -22.71 -17.98 -0.29
N GLN A 323 -23.94 -17.53 -0.15
CA GLN A 323 -24.94 -17.62 -1.20
C GLN A 323 -25.33 -16.18 -1.57
N PRO A 324 -25.00 -15.70 -2.77
CA PRO A 324 -25.36 -14.34 -3.18
C PRO A 324 -26.86 -14.09 -3.00
N LEU A 325 -27.21 -12.90 -2.51
CA LEU A 325 -28.57 -12.48 -2.12
C LEU A 325 -29.20 -13.23 -0.93
N ASN A 326 -28.56 -14.30 -0.41
CA ASN A 326 -29.04 -15.06 0.74
C ASN A 326 -27.91 -15.39 1.73
N TRP A 327 -27.72 -14.50 2.70
CA TRP A 327 -26.64 -14.63 3.69
C TRP A 327 -27.02 -15.43 4.95
N SER A 328 -28.14 -16.14 4.92
CA SER A 328 -28.62 -16.94 6.06
C SER A 328 -27.59 -17.96 6.54
N ASN A 329 -26.82 -18.57 5.63
CA ASN A 329 -25.78 -19.52 6.00
C ASN A 329 -24.64 -18.90 6.82
N LEU A 330 -24.21 -17.69 6.48
CA LEU A 330 -23.20 -16.98 7.26
C LEU A 330 -23.75 -16.62 8.66
N ASN A 331 -25.06 -16.42 8.78
CA ASN A 331 -25.74 -16.16 10.05
C ASN A 331 -25.92 -17.40 10.96
N THR A 332 -25.56 -18.61 10.50
CA THR A 332 -25.72 -19.85 11.29
C THR A 332 -24.75 -19.96 12.47
N THR A 333 -23.63 -19.23 12.43
CA THR A 333 -22.63 -19.19 13.49
C THR A 333 -22.66 -17.84 14.17
N GLU A 334 -22.42 -17.80 15.49
CA GLU A 334 -22.37 -16.52 16.24
C GLU A 334 -21.32 -15.56 15.63
N LYS A 335 -20.19 -16.11 15.19
CA LYS A 335 -19.10 -15.34 14.58
C LYS A 335 -19.47 -14.80 13.20
N GLY A 336 -20.12 -15.60 12.35
CA GLY A 336 -20.59 -15.16 11.05
C GLY A 336 -21.75 -14.15 11.15
N LYS A 337 -22.63 -14.31 12.14
CA LYS A 337 -23.65 -13.31 12.52
C LYS A 337 -23.02 -11.95 12.85
N LYS A 338 -22.01 -11.91 13.72
CA LYS A 338 -21.29 -10.67 14.06
C LYS A 338 -20.66 -10.00 12.84
N VAL A 339 -20.12 -10.79 11.90
CA VAL A 339 -19.55 -10.27 10.65
C VAL A 339 -20.65 -9.63 9.79
N LEU A 340 -21.80 -10.29 9.64
CA LEU A 340 -22.94 -9.74 8.91
C LEU A 340 -23.50 -8.48 9.56
N GLU A 341 -23.72 -8.48 10.87
CA GLU A 341 -24.19 -7.30 11.62
C GLU A 341 -23.24 -6.11 11.40
N THR A 342 -21.93 -6.36 11.48
CA THR A 342 -20.91 -5.33 11.24
C THR A 342 -20.96 -4.79 9.81
N LEU A 343 -21.16 -5.65 8.81
CA LEU A 343 -21.26 -5.22 7.41
C LEU A 343 -22.62 -4.60 7.07
N ASN A 344 -23.70 -4.95 7.78
CA ASN A 344 -25.00 -4.32 7.61
C ASN A 344 -24.96 -2.83 7.99
N GLU A 345 -24.24 -2.47 9.05
CA GLU A 345 -24.10 -1.06 9.49
C GLU A 345 -23.53 -0.14 8.39
N ARG A 346 -22.69 -0.67 7.48
CA ARG A 346 -22.14 0.11 6.36
C ARG A 346 -23.03 0.10 5.11
N ASN A 347 -23.84 -0.94 4.92
CA ASN A 347 -24.57 -1.15 3.68
C ASN A 347 -25.61 -0.06 3.40
N GLU A 348 -26.24 0.49 4.44
CA GLU A 348 -27.19 1.60 4.27
C GLU A 348 -26.53 2.81 3.60
N ALA A 349 -25.30 3.18 3.99
CA ALA A 349 -24.60 4.30 3.34
C ALA A 349 -24.19 3.96 1.90
N VAL A 350 -23.82 2.70 1.62
CA VAL A 350 -23.48 2.24 0.26
C VAL A 350 -24.73 2.28 -0.63
N TYR A 351 -25.88 1.87 -0.11
CA TYR A 351 -27.16 1.94 -0.79
C TYR A 351 -27.59 3.39 -1.04
N GLN A 352 -27.46 4.28 -0.06
CA GLN A 352 -27.72 5.71 -0.26
C GLN A 352 -26.79 6.32 -1.31
N LEU A 353 -25.53 5.89 -1.36
CA LEU A 353 -24.60 6.28 -2.42
C LEU A 353 -25.08 5.74 -3.78
N SER A 354 -25.54 4.49 -3.87
CA SER A 354 -26.04 3.92 -5.13
C SER A 354 -27.27 4.64 -5.66
N GLU A 355 -28.21 5.02 -4.79
CA GLU A 355 -29.41 5.80 -5.17
C GLU A 355 -29.07 7.19 -5.74
N LYS A 356 -27.94 7.78 -5.32
CA LYS A 356 -27.45 9.05 -5.87
C LYS A 356 -26.62 8.89 -7.13
N LEU A 357 -26.15 7.68 -7.41
CA LEU A 357 -25.40 7.37 -8.61
C LEU A 357 -26.37 7.02 -9.74
N ASN A 358 -26.68 8.00 -10.59
CA ASN A 358 -27.41 7.74 -11.82
C ASN A 358 -26.56 6.90 -12.78
N LEU A 359 -26.94 5.64 -13.01
CA LEU A 359 -26.35 4.76 -14.03
C LEU A 359 -26.38 5.40 -15.44
N SER A 360 -27.37 6.26 -15.70
CA SER A 360 -27.63 6.90 -16.98
C SER A 360 -26.60 7.95 -17.41
N ASP A 361 -25.81 8.51 -16.49
CA ASP A 361 -24.91 9.63 -16.82
C ASP A 361 -23.54 9.17 -17.37
N ASN A 362 -23.05 7.98 -17.00
CA ASN A 362 -21.89 7.28 -17.59
C ASN A 362 -21.61 5.93 -16.89
N GLU A 363 -21.96 4.79 -17.49
CA GLU A 363 -21.71 3.43 -16.94
C GLU A 363 -20.25 3.21 -16.50
N GLN A 364 -19.29 3.77 -17.24
CA GLN A 364 -17.88 3.62 -16.92
C GLN A 364 -17.47 4.41 -15.67
N ASN A 365 -18.12 5.55 -15.40
CA ASN A 365 -17.89 6.31 -14.18
C ASN A 365 -18.47 5.58 -12.96
N TYR A 366 -19.69 5.03 -13.08
CA TYR A 366 -20.30 4.20 -12.05
C TYR A 366 -19.40 3.03 -11.64
N THR A 367 -18.94 2.25 -12.63
CA THR A 367 -18.05 1.11 -12.41
C THR A 367 -16.75 1.50 -11.71
N ASN A 368 -16.14 2.64 -12.09
CA ASN A 368 -14.92 3.14 -11.45
C ASN A 368 -15.12 3.54 -9.98
N ILE A 369 -16.29 4.09 -9.65
CA ILE A 369 -16.64 4.47 -8.27
C ILE A 369 -16.81 3.21 -7.42
N VAL A 370 -17.57 2.22 -7.92
CA VAL A 370 -17.76 0.92 -7.25
C VAL A 370 -16.40 0.25 -6.99
N HIS A 371 -15.54 0.17 -8.00
CA HIS A 371 -14.18 -0.36 -7.83
C HIS A 371 -13.37 0.43 -6.81
N SER A 372 -13.47 1.76 -6.79
CA SER A 372 -12.75 2.59 -5.83
C SER A 372 -13.22 2.37 -4.40
N ILE A 373 -14.52 2.17 -4.18
CA ILE A 373 -15.09 1.86 -2.86
C ILE A 373 -14.65 0.48 -2.39
N ILE A 374 -14.72 -0.53 -3.26
CA ILE A 374 -14.22 -1.90 -2.96
C ILE A 374 -12.73 -1.86 -2.64
N HIS A 375 -11.92 -1.20 -3.47
CA HIS A 375 -10.48 -1.07 -3.27
C HIS A 375 -10.14 -0.43 -1.91
N LEU A 376 -10.82 0.66 -1.54
CA LEU A 376 -10.58 1.32 -0.25
C LEU A 376 -11.06 0.48 0.95
N SER A 377 -12.11 -0.31 0.77
CA SER A 377 -12.58 -1.27 1.79
C SER A 377 -11.53 -2.37 2.00
N ILE A 378 -10.98 -2.92 0.91
CA ILE A 378 -9.88 -3.91 0.94
C ILE A 378 -8.64 -3.29 1.59
N ASN A 379 -8.27 -2.07 1.21
CA ASN A 379 -7.15 -1.34 1.80
C ASN A 379 -7.26 -1.20 3.32
N ARG A 380 -8.45 -0.82 3.83
CA ARG A 380 -8.67 -0.66 5.27
C ARG A 380 -8.51 -1.99 6.01
N LEU A 381 -9.15 -3.04 5.50
CA LEU A 381 -9.22 -4.34 6.17
C LEU A 381 -7.91 -5.12 6.08
N PHE A 382 -7.32 -5.24 4.88
CA PHE A 382 -6.22 -6.17 4.63
C PHE A 382 -4.85 -5.52 4.47
N GLY A 383 -4.77 -4.22 4.16
CA GLY A 383 -3.47 -3.61 3.85
C GLY A 383 -3.30 -3.19 2.40
N ILE A 384 -2.07 -2.79 2.09
CA ILE A 384 -1.63 -2.46 0.74
C ILE A 384 -0.97 -3.72 0.18
N ASP A 385 -1.78 -4.69 -0.20
CA ASP A 385 -1.32 -5.91 -0.85
C ASP A 385 -2.09 -6.11 -2.16
N LYS A 386 -1.43 -5.73 -3.26
CA LYS A 386 -2.02 -5.80 -4.60
C LYS A 386 -2.19 -7.25 -5.08
N GLU A 387 -1.35 -8.18 -4.65
CA GLU A 387 -1.49 -9.59 -5.04
C GLU A 387 -2.66 -10.24 -4.33
N PHE A 388 -2.79 -9.96 -3.02
CA PHE A 388 -3.92 -10.40 -2.23
C PHE A 388 -5.24 -9.80 -2.75
N GLU A 389 -5.29 -8.48 -3.01
CA GLU A 389 -6.46 -7.80 -3.58
C GLU A 389 -6.90 -8.45 -4.91
N ASN A 390 -5.96 -8.69 -5.84
CA ASN A 390 -6.26 -9.37 -7.10
C ASN A 390 -6.77 -10.80 -6.89
N THR A 391 -6.24 -11.49 -5.88
CA THR A 391 -6.64 -12.86 -5.54
C THR A 391 -8.09 -12.88 -5.07
N ILE A 392 -8.48 -12.04 -4.12
CA ILE A 392 -9.85 -12.02 -3.61
C ILE A 392 -10.86 -11.53 -4.66
N LEU A 393 -10.51 -10.55 -5.50
CA LEU A 393 -11.38 -10.13 -6.61
C LEU A 393 -11.60 -11.26 -7.63
N ALA A 394 -10.55 -12.01 -7.97
CA ALA A 394 -10.66 -13.15 -8.88
C ALA A 394 -11.49 -14.29 -8.26
N ILE A 395 -11.32 -14.57 -6.96
CA ILE A 395 -12.12 -15.58 -6.26
C ILE A 395 -13.60 -15.14 -6.18
N SER A 396 -13.90 -13.86 -5.95
CA SER A 396 -15.26 -13.32 -5.99
C SER A 396 -15.90 -13.49 -7.38
N TYR A 397 -15.16 -13.17 -8.45
CA TYR A 397 -15.60 -13.41 -9.83
C TYR A 397 -15.93 -14.89 -10.08
N LEU A 398 -15.04 -15.81 -9.69
CA LEU A 398 -15.24 -17.25 -9.85
C LEU A 398 -16.44 -17.76 -9.02
N THR A 399 -16.63 -17.20 -7.83
CA THR A 399 -17.76 -17.51 -6.94
C THR A 399 -19.08 -17.17 -7.60
N LEU A 400 -19.25 -15.93 -8.08
CA LEU A 400 -20.48 -15.49 -8.74
C LEU A 400 -20.78 -16.29 -10.02
N ASN A 401 -19.76 -16.56 -10.85
CA ASN A 401 -19.95 -17.40 -12.04
C ASN A 401 -20.39 -18.82 -11.67
N ASN A 402 -19.76 -19.44 -10.68
CA ASN A 402 -20.13 -20.78 -10.23
C ASN A 402 -21.58 -20.84 -9.74
N PHE A 403 -22.05 -19.82 -9.01
CA PHE A 403 -23.45 -19.71 -8.61
C PHE A 403 -24.39 -19.53 -9.80
N LYS A 404 -24.06 -18.64 -10.75
CA LYS A 404 -24.84 -18.44 -11.98
C LYS A 404 -25.00 -19.75 -12.76
N TYR A 405 -23.92 -20.50 -12.95
CA TYR A 405 -23.97 -21.79 -13.65
C TYR A 405 -24.82 -22.84 -12.94
N LYS A 406 -24.85 -22.85 -11.60
CA LYS A 406 -25.69 -23.78 -10.83
C LYS A 406 -27.17 -23.43 -10.92
N ASN A 407 -27.54 -22.16 -10.90
CA ASN A 407 -28.94 -21.72 -10.99
C ASN A 407 -29.51 -21.83 -12.42
N SER A 408 -28.65 -21.92 -13.43
CA SER A 408 -29.06 -22.16 -14.84
C SER A 408 -29.27 -23.64 -15.19
N LYS A 409 -28.95 -24.56 -14.28
CA LYS A 409 -29.21 -26.00 -14.39
C LYS A 409 -30.37 -26.37 -13.50
#